data_AF-A0A945HT13-F1
#
_entry.id   AF-A0A945HT13-F1
#
_cell.length_a   1.000
_cell.length_b   1.000
_cell.length_c   1.000
_cell.angle_alpha   90.00
_cell.angle_beta   90.00
_cell.angle_gamma   90.00
#
_symmetry.space_group_name_H-M   'P 1'
#
loop_
_entity.id
_entity.type
_entity.pdbx_description
1 polymer ?
#
loop_
_entity_poly.entity_id
_entity_poly.type
_entity_poly.pdbx_seq_one_letter_code
_entity_poly.pdbx_strand_id
1 'polypeptide(L)' 'MYIKQLFLSLAANFTSTIRIFLGAPGCCRFSITCTQYAKIMLKEELLHIALWRILRRLLICNPFFRS' A
#
# COMPACT_ATOMS: atom_id res chain seq x y z
N MET A 1 23.29 -7.59 13.39
CA MET A 1 22.13 -6.84 13.94
C MET A 1 21.86 -5.50 13.23
N TYR A 2 22.86 -4.82 12.65
CA TYR A 2 22.68 -3.55 11.93
C TYR A 2 21.82 -3.59 10.66
N ILE A 3 21.94 -4.66 9.85
CA ILE A 3 21.22 -4.79 8.57
C ILE A 3 19.69 -4.79 8.77
N LYS A 4 19.19 -5.44 9.83
CA LYS A 4 17.75 -5.47 10.13
C LYS A 4 17.22 -4.08 10.51
N GLN A 5 17.98 -3.32 11.32
CA GLN A 5 17.66 -1.95 11.71
C GLN A 5 17.63 -1.00 10.50
N LEU A 6 18.59 -1.14 9.59
CA LEU A 6 18.66 -0.36 8.35
C LEU A 6 17.44 -0.66 7.45
N PHE A 7 17.09 -1.93 7.30
CA PHE A 7 15.96 -2.35 6.47
C PHE A 7 14.62 -1.88 7.02
N LEU A 8 14.42 -1.97 8.34
CA LEU A 8 13.22 -1.47 9.00
C LEU A 8 13.11 0.06 8.89
N SER A 9 14.22 0.77 9.04
CA SER A 9 14.24 2.22 8.89
C SER A 9 13.92 2.63 7.45
N LEU A 10 14.45 1.93 6.46
CA LEU A 10 14.15 2.21 5.05
C LEU A 10 12.67 1.94 4.73
N ALA A 11 12.12 0.83 5.23
CA ALA A 11 10.71 0.50 5.07
C ALA A 11 9.78 1.49 5.78
N ALA A 12 10.16 1.97 6.97
CA ALA A 12 9.39 2.96 7.73
C ALA A 12 9.36 4.33 7.04
N ASN A 13 10.49 4.76 6.47
CA ASN A 13 10.58 6.00 5.71
C ASN A 13 9.79 5.90 4.40
N PHE A 14 9.93 4.79 3.66
CA PHE A 14 9.21 4.54 2.42
C PHE A 14 7.70 4.55 2.61
N THR A 15 7.21 3.88 3.66
CA THR A 15 5.78 3.86 4.00
C THR A 15 5.28 5.23 4.43
N SER A 16 6.11 6.06 5.08
CA SER A 16 5.75 7.43 5.48
C SER A 16 5.60 8.37 4.28
N THR A 17 6.51 8.29 3.30
CA THR A 17 6.44 9.10 2.07
C THR A 17 5.24 8.72 1.21
N ILE A 18 4.97 7.42 1.06
CA ILE A 18 3.81 6.92 0.31
C ILE A 18 2.51 7.23 1.05
N ARG A 19 2.54 7.39 2.38
CA ARG A 19 1.36 7.71 3.19
C ARG A 19 0.73 9.04 2.81
N ILE A 20 1.53 10.04 2.44
CA ILE A 20 1.04 11.34 1.97
C ILE A 20 0.16 11.15 0.73
N PHE A 21 0.52 10.20 -0.14
CA PHE A 21 -0.25 9.82 -1.33
C PHE A 21 -1.36 8.79 -1.06
N LEU A 22 -1.45 8.20 0.14
CA LEU A 22 -2.46 7.20 0.48
C LEU A 22 -3.54 7.71 1.44
N GLY A 23 -3.41 8.96 1.92
CA GLY A 23 -4.33 9.58 2.86
C GLY A 23 -4.10 9.18 4.32
N ALA A 24 -4.91 9.76 5.20
CA ALA A 24 -4.82 9.50 6.64
C ALA A 24 -5.17 8.04 6.98
N PRO A 25 -4.49 7.43 7.97
CA PRO A 25 -4.81 6.07 8.41
C PRO A 25 -6.26 5.98 8.91
N GLY A 26 -6.99 4.96 8.47
CA GLY A 26 -8.39 4.75 8.82
C GLY A 26 -9.40 5.44 7.90
N CYS A 27 -8.96 6.31 6.98
CA CYS A 27 -9.83 6.97 5.99
C CYS A 27 -9.81 6.27 4.61
N CYS A 28 -9.69 4.94 4.59
CA CYS A 28 -9.70 4.22 3.32
C CYS A 28 -11.10 4.26 2.69
N ARG A 29 -11.16 4.54 1.37
CA ARG A 29 -12.42 4.47 0.59
C ARG A 29 -13.08 3.09 0.63
N PHE A 30 -12.29 2.05 0.89
CA PHE A 30 -12.73 0.66 0.85
C PHE A 30 -12.66 0.02 2.23
N SER A 31 -13.54 -0.96 2.47
CA SER A 31 -13.66 -1.70 3.74
C SER A 31 -12.38 -2.41 4.18
N ILE A 32 -11.63 -2.99 3.22
CA ILE A 32 -10.30 -3.56 3.49
C ILE A 32 -9.21 -2.59 3.06
N THR A 33 -8.14 -2.53 3.86
CA THR A 33 -6.98 -1.69 3.57
C THR A 33 -6.27 -2.14 2.29
N CYS A 34 -5.64 -1.21 1.57
CA CYS A 34 -4.85 -1.53 0.37
C CYS A 34 -3.77 -2.59 0.64
N THR A 35 -3.17 -2.58 1.84
CA THR A 35 -2.19 -3.58 2.26
C THR A 35 -2.80 -4.96 2.46
N GLN A 36 -3.98 -5.07 3.09
CA GLN A 36 -4.69 -6.35 3.22
C GLN A 36 -5.10 -6.88 1.85
N TYR A 37 -5.62 -6.01 0.98
CA TYR A 37 -5.96 -6.39 -0.38
C TYR A 37 -4.77 -6.91 -1.17
N ALA A 38 -3.62 -6.22 -1.08
CA ALA A 38 -2.39 -6.66 -1.71
C ALA A 38 -1.99 -8.07 -1.24
N LYS A 39 -2.02 -8.34 0.06
CA LYS A 39 -1.72 -9.67 0.59
C LYS A 39 -2.66 -10.76 0.05
N ILE A 40 -3.95 -10.47 -0.08
CA ILE A 40 -4.93 -11.42 -0.63
C ILE A 40 -4.63 -11.68 -2.11
N MET A 41 -4.47 -10.62 -2.91
CA MET A 41 -4.21 -10.75 -4.35
C MET A 41 -2.87 -11.44 -4.64
N LEU A 42 -1.80 -11.12 -3.91
CA LEU A 42 -0.51 -11.81 -4.07
C LEU A 42 -0.58 -13.31 -3.70
N LYS A 43 -1.56 -13.70 -2.87
CA LYS A 43 -1.75 -15.09 -2.45
C LYS A 43 -2.62 -15.89 -3.43
N GLU A 44 -3.61 -15.25 -4.04
CA GLU A 44 -4.64 -15.91 -4.85
C GLU A 44 -4.37 -15.83 -6.36
N GLU A 45 -3.65 -14.80 -6.83
CA GLU A 45 -3.49 -14.49 -8.25
C GLU A 45 -2.02 -14.55 -8.70
N LEU A 46 -1.82 -14.67 -10.02
CA LEU A 46 -0.50 -14.56 -10.64
C LEU A 46 0.09 -13.17 -10.37
N LEU A 47 1.40 -13.10 -10.13
CA LEU A 47 2.07 -11.88 -9.67
C LEU A 47 1.80 -10.65 -10.53
N HIS A 48 1.75 -10.79 -11.86
CA HIS A 48 1.46 -9.69 -12.78
C HIS A 48 -0.01 -9.22 -12.71
N ILE A 49 -0.96 -10.15 -12.56
CA ILE A 49 -2.39 -9.84 -12.42
C ILE A 49 -2.63 -9.18 -11.06
N ALA A 50 -2.07 -9.75 -10.00
CA ALA A 50 -2.12 -9.20 -8.65
C ALA A 50 -1.57 -7.77 -8.63
N LEU A 51 -0.37 -7.55 -9.21
CA LEU A 51 0.27 -6.25 -9.24
C LEU A 51 -0.58 -5.21 -9.98
N TRP A 52 -1.14 -5.56 -11.14
CA TRP A 52 -2.04 -4.68 -11.89
C TRP A 52 -3.30 -4.30 -11.10
N ARG A 53 -3.95 -5.29 -10.45
CA ARG A 53 -5.13 -5.05 -9.62
C ARG A 53 -4.81 -4.17 -8.40
N ILE A 54 -3.67 -4.39 -7.76
CA ILE A 54 -3.21 -3.62 -6.60
C ILE A 54 -2.93 -2.18 -7.01
N LEU A 55 -2.17 -1.97 -8.10
CA LEU A 55 -1.88 -0.64 -8.64
C LEU A 55 -3.16 0.11 -9.00
N ARG A 56 -4.09 -0.53 -9.72
CA ARG A 56 -5.38 0.06 -10.07
C ARG A 56 -6.15 0.51 -8.83
N ARG A 57 -6.18 -0.32 -7.78
CA ARG A 57 -6.86 0.02 -6.53
C ARG A 57 -6.14 1.13 -5.78
N LEU A 58 -4.80 1.14 -5.77
CA LEU A 58 -4.00 2.19 -5.15
C LEU A 58 -4.29 3.54 -5.81
N LEU A 59 -4.37 3.58 -7.15
CA LEU A 59 -4.72 4.77 -7.92
C LEU A 59 -6.13 5.27 -7.61
N ILE A 60 -7.11 4.38 -7.42
CA ILE A 60 -8.48 4.74 -7.03
C ILE A 60 -8.57 5.22 -5.57
N CYS A 61 -7.66 4.76 -4.71
CA CYS A 61 -7.57 5.16 -3.31
C CYS A 61 -6.77 6.45 -3.10
N ASN A 62 -5.96 6.86 -4.09
CA ASN A 62 -5.13 8.05 -4.04
C ASN A 62 -6.02 9.30 -3.90
N PRO A 63 -5.85 10.13 -2.85
CA PRO A 63 -6.75 11.22 -2.48
C PRO A 63 -6.55 12.49 -3.33
N PHE A 64 -6.31 12.37 -4.65
CA PHE A 64 -6.42 13.53 -5.55
C PHE A 64 -7.87 14.00 -5.76
N PHE A 65 -8.85 13.28 -5.20
CA PHE A 65 -10.29 13.59 -5.33
C PHE A 65 -11.04 13.75 -4.01
N ARG A 66 -10.34 13.79 -2.86
CA ARG A 66 -10.99 14.14 -1.60
C ARG A 66 -10.04 14.93 -0.69
N SER A 67 -9.95 16.23 -1.01
CA SER A 67 -9.66 17.26 -0.02
C SER A 67 -10.90 17.55 0.82
#